data_AF-A0A1M4Y489-F1
#
_entry.id   AF-A0A1M4Y489-F1
#
_cell.length_a   1.000
_cell.length_b   1.000
_cell.length_c   1.000
_cell.angle_alpha   90.00
_cell.angle_beta   90.00
_cell.angle_gamma   90.00
#
_symmetry.space_group_name_H-M   'P 1'
#
loop_
_entity.id
_entity.type
_entity.pdbx_description
1 polymer ?
#
loop_
_entity_poly.entity_id
_entity_poly.type
_entity_poly.pdbx_seq_one_letter_code
_entity_poly.pdbx_strand_id
1 'polypeptide(L)'
;VRASLFACMLSAHLLHLAKERLSELTFRDEEPPKPSSPVAKKVVSASAKAKAATKVNRDGQEVASFRTLLSELDTLEELTCRVKGCDVTFTKTTTPTPLQRRAFELIGAKLSV
;
A
#
# COMPACT_ATOMS: atom_id res chain seq x y z
N VAL A 1 3.78 -14.83 26.52
CA VAL A 1 3.10 -15.72 25.53
C VAL A 1 1.74 -15.19 25.09
N ARG A 2 0.80 -14.82 25.98
CA ARG A 2 -0.52 -14.28 25.55
C ARG A 2 -0.42 -12.97 24.75
N ALA A 3 0.38 -12.00 25.23
CA ALA A 3 0.59 -10.73 24.53
C ALA A 3 1.26 -10.88 23.16
N SER A 4 2.21 -11.82 23.01
CA SER A 4 2.88 -12.06 21.73
C SER A 4 1.97 -12.71 20.69
N LEU A 5 1.09 -13.64 21.10
CA LEU A 5 0.07 -14.21 20.22
C LEU A 5 -0.92 -13.14 19.77
N PHE A 6 -1.38 -12.29 20.69
CA PHE A 6 -2.25 -11.17 20.37
C PHE A 6 -1.61 -10.22 19.35
N ALA A 7 -0.35 -9.80 19.58
CA ALA A 7 0.38 -8.95 18.64
C ALA A 7 0.53 -9.60 17.26
N CYS A 8 0.80 -10.91 17.19
CA CYS A 8 0.89 -11.64 15.93
C CYS A 8 -0.44 -11.65 15.17
N MET A 9 -1.54 -11.96 15.84
CA MET A 9 -2.88 -11.98 15.24
C MET A 9 -3.31 -10.58 14.78
N LEU A 10 -3.01 -9.55 15.59
CA LEU A 10 -3.28 -8.16 15.23
C LEU A 10 -2.48 -7.76 13.98
N SER A 11 -1.18 -8.02 13.94
CA SER A 11 -0.34 -7.73 12.78
C SER A 11 -0.81 -8.46 11.52
N ALA A 12 -1.22 -9.73 11.64
CA ALA A 12 -1.76 -10.49 10.51
C ALA A 12 -3.08 -9.90 9.99
N HIS A 13 -3.95 -9.44 10.90
CA HIS A 13 -5.20 -8.79 10.55
C HIS A 13 -4.98 -7.43 9.86
N LEU A 14 -4.08 -6.61 10.40
CA LEU A 14 -3.70 -5.33 9.80
C LEU A 14 -3.07 -5.53 8.42
N LEU A 15 -2.20 -6.53 8.26
CA LEU A 15 -1.61 -6.87 6.97
C LEU A 15 -2.67 -7.31 5.95
N HIS A 16 -3.68 -8.07 6.39
CA HIS A 16 -4.79 -8.47 5.54
C HIS A 16 -5.59 -7.26 5.07
N LEU A 17 -5.99 -6.37 5.99
CA LEU A 17 -6.69 -5.13 5.70
C LEU A 17 -5.89 -4.23 4.74
N ALA A 18 -4.59 -4.04 5.00
CA ALA A 18 -3.72 -3.23 4.15
C ALA A 18 -3.66 -3.78 2.72
N LYS A 19 -3.52 -5.10 2.57
CA LYS A 19 -3.53 -5.76 1.26
C LYS A 19 -4.89 -5.69 0.56
N GLU A 20 -5.99 -5.48 1.28
CA GLU A 20 -7.32 -5.31 0.69
C GLU A 20 -7.55 -3.88 0.24
N ARG A 21 -7.20 -2.90 1.07
CA ARG A 21 -7.31 -1.48 0.71
C ARG A 21 -6.39 -1.08 -0.43
N LEU A 22 -5.20 -1.67 -0.50
CA LEU A 22 -4.18 -1.36 -1.51
C LEU A 22 -4.21 -2.34 -2.69
N SER A 23 -5.31 -3.05 -2.93
CA SER A 23 -5.42 -4.00 -4.05
C SER A 23 -5.29 -3.31 -5.42
N GLU A 24 -5.75 -2.07 -5.52
CA GLU A 24 -5.67 -1.27 -6.75
C GLU A 24 -4.22 -1.01 -7.19
N LEU A 25 -3.33 -0.75 -6.22
CA LEU A 25 -1.91 -0.42 -6.44
C LEU A 25 -0.99 -1.65 -6.42
N THR A 26 -1.54 -2.85 -6.21
CA THR A 26 -0.79 -4.09 -6.15
C THR A 26 -1.25 -5.10 -7.18
N PHE A 27 -0.46 -6.15 -7.40
CA PHE A 27 -0.83 -7.28 -8.26
C PHE A 27 -1.95 -8.18 -7.69
N ARG A 28 -2.66 -7.72 -6.64
CA ARG A 28 -3.79 -8.47 -6.09
C ARG A 28 -4.93 -8.48 -7.11
N ASP A 29 -5.54 -9.65 -7.26
CA ASP A 29 -6.73 -9.83 -8.06
C ASP A 29 -7.95 -9.28 -7.31
N GLU A 30 -8.62 -8.30 -7.91
CA GLU A 30 -9.80 -7.62 -7.35
C GLU A 30 -11.10 -8.33 -7.69
N GLU A 31 -11.13 -9.06 -8.81
CA GLU A 31 -12.32 -9.73 -9.33
C GLU A 31 -12.05 -11.23 -9.55
N PRO A 32 -11.60 -11.97 -8.51
CA PRO A 32 -11.31 -13.38 -8.67
C PRO A 32 -12.61 -14.13 -9.02
N PRO A 33 -12.59 -14.99 -10.05
CA PRO A 33 -13.76 -15.77 -10.43
C PRO A 33 -14.17 -16.71 -9.29
N LYS A 34 -15.48 -16.84 -9.06
CA LYS A 34 -16.02 -17.73 -8.02
C LYS A 34 -15.65 -19.19 -8.35
N PRO A 35 -14.93 -19.89 -7.45
CA PRO A 35 -14.58 -21.28 -7.69
C PRO A 35 -15.83 -22.17 -7.64
N SER A 36 -15.88 -23.19 -8.50
CA SER A 36 -16.98 -24.17 -8.51
C SER A 36 -16.96 -25.13 -7.32
N SER A 37 -15.81 -25.29 -6.65
CA SER A 37 -15.62 -26.15 -5.48
C SER A 37 -14.56 -25.55 -4.53
N PRO A 38 -14.65 -25.76 -3.21
CA PRO A 38 -13.67 -25.24 -2.25
C PRO A 38 -12.22 -25.67 -2.50
N VAL A 39 -12.03 -26.83 -3.15
CA VAL A 39 -10.72 -27.38 -3.50
C VAL A 39 -10.35 -27.19 -4.97
N ALA A 40 -11.19 -26.47 -5.74
CA ALA A 40 -10.89 -26.17 -7.13
C ALA A 40 -9.64 -25.31 -7.24
N LYS A 41 -8.87 -25.50 -8.31
CA LYS A 41 -7.69 -24.69 -8.60
C LYS A 41 -8.07 -23.21 -8.68
N LYS A 42 -7.28 -22.35 -8.04
CA LYS A 42 -7.47 -20.90 -8.11
C LYS A 42 -7.21 -20.41 -9.54
N VAL A 43 -8.20 -19.75 -10.12
CA VAL A 43 -8.11 -19.12 -11.44
C VAL A 43 -7.90 -17.62 -11.24
N VAL A 44 -6.97 -17.04 -12.00
CA VAL A 44 -6.69 -15.60 -12.00
C VAL A 44 -7.59 -14.93 -13.03
N SER A 45 -8.21 -13.81 -12.66
CA SER A 45 -9.09 -13.03 -13.54
C SER A 45 -8.35 -12.48 -14.76
N ALA A 46 -9.11 -12.13 -15.80
CA ALA A 46 -8.54 -11.51 -17.00
C ALA A 46 -7.94 -10.13 -16.68
N SER A 47 -8.57 -9.37 -15.78
CA SER A 47 -8.09 -8.06 -15.33
C SER A 47 -6.77 -8.16 -14.55
N ALA A 48 -6.63 -9.16 -13.67
CA ALA A 48 -5.37 -9.40 -12.96
C ALA A 48 -4.23 -9.84 -13.90
N LYS A 49 -4.53 -10.62 -14.95
CA LYS A 49 -3.54 -10.94 -16.00
C LYS A 49 -3.11 -9.70 -16.78
N ALA A 50 -4.06 -8.85 -17.18
CA ALA A 50 -3.76 -7.59 -17.87
C ALA A 50 -2.92 -6.65 -17.00
N LYS A 51 -3.28 -6.52 -15.71
CA LYS A 51 -2.54 -5.75 -14.71
C LYS A 51 -1.10 -6.27 -14.53
N ALA A 52 -0.93 -7.59 -14.46
CA ALA A 52 0.40 -8.21 -14.35
C ALA A 52 1.25 -8.01 -15.63
N ALA A 53 0.63 -8.07 -16.81
CA ALA A 53 1.33 -7.91 -18.08
C ALA A 53 1.76 -6.47 -18.34
N THR A 54 0.88 -5.51 -18.06
CA THR A 54 1.11 -4.08 -18.35
C THR A 54 1.80 -3.34 -17.19
N LYS A 55 1.78 -3.91 -15.98
CA LYS A 55 2.22 -3.27 -14.73
C LYS A 55 1.54 -1.92 -14.45
N VAL A 56 0.36 -1.70 -15.02
CA VAL A 56 -0.51 -0.57 -14.72
C VAL A 56 -1.90 -1.05 -14.36
N ASN A 57 -2.60 -0.29 -13.53
CA ASN A 57 -4.00 -0.54 -13.20
C ASN A 57 -4.94 0.08 -14.27
N ARG A 58 -6.25 -0.08 -14.07
CA ARG A 58 -7.28 0.43 -15.00
C ARG A 58 -7.25 1.96 -15.14
N ASP A 59 -6.80 2.66 -14.10
CA ASP A 59 -6.68 4.11 -14.05
C ASP A 59 -5.33 4.63 -14.56
N GLY A 60 -4.48 3.75 -15.12
CA GLY A 60 -3.16 4.11 -15.66
C GLY A 60 -2.07 4.33 -14.61
N GLN A 61 -2.32 3.96 -13.35
CA GLN A 61 -1.34 4.06 -12.26
C GLN A 61 -0.45 2.83 -12.25
N GLU A 62 0.83 3.02 -11.94
CA GLU A 62 1.78 1.91 -11.81
C GLU A 62 1.41 0.98 -10.67
N VAL A 63 1.48 -0.33 -10.93
CA VAL A 63 1.28 -1.35 -9.90
C VAL A 63 2.61 -1.98 -9.50
N ALA A 64 2.75 -2.24 -8.20
CA ALA A 64 3.97 -2.79 -7.63
C ALA A 64 3.69 -4.02 -6.77
N SER A 65 4.76 -4.71 -6.37
CA SER A 65 4.63 -5.71 -5.31
C SER A 65 4.27 -5.00 -4.00
N PHE A 66 3.54 -5.66 -3.09
CA PHE A 66 3.20 -5.05 -1.80
C PHE A 66 4.44 -4.59 -1.02
N ARG A 67 5.56 -5.33 -1.11
CA ARG A 67 6.82 -4.95 -0.48
C ARG A 67 7.41 -3.70 -1.11
N THR A 68 7.41 -3.62 -2.44
CA THR A 68 7.87 -2.43 -3.17
C THR A 68 7.01 -1.22 -2.81
N LEU A 69 5.69 -1.39 -2.75
CA LEU A 69 4.78 -0.32 -2.32
C LEU A 69 5.12 0.20 -0.91
N LEU A 70 5.41 -0.71 0.04
CA LEU A 70 5.87 -0.29 1.37
C LEU A 70 7.21 0.45 1.33
N SER A 71 8.16 0.02 0.50
CA SER A 71 9.43 0.73 0.30
C SER A 71 9.23 2.12 -0.31
N GLU A 72 8.30 2.27 -1.26
CA GLU A 72 7.96 3.58 -1.80
C GLU A 72 7.34 4.49 -0.74
N LEU A 73 6.45 3.95 0.10
CA LEU A 73 5.85 4.70 1.20
C LEU A 73 6.85 5.12 2.28
N ASP A 74 7.90 4.31 2.50
CA ASP A 74 8.98 4.59 3.44
C ASP A 74 9.84 5.79 3.03
N THR A 75 9.81 6.19 1.76
CA THR A 75 10.50 7.42 1.28
C THR A 75 9.78 8.71 1.66
N LEU A 76 8.57 8.62 2.21
CA LEU A 76 7.85 9.77 2.75
C LEU A 76 8.36 10.06 4.17
N GLU A 77 9.00 11.20 4.36
CA GLU A 77 9.60 11.57 5.65
C GLU A 77 9.12 12.96 6.10
N GLU A 78 8.89 13.11 7.42
CA GLU A 78 8.73 14.40 8.07
C GLU A 78 10.10 14.82 8.64
N LEU A 79 10.70 15.84 8.05
CA LEU A 79 12.02 16.33 8.40
C LEU A 79 11.89 17.53 9.34
N THR A 80 12.57 17.50 10.49
CA THR A 80 12.75 18.69 11.33
C THR A 80 14.03 19.40 10.92
N CYS A 81 13.91 20.57 10.31
CA CYS A 81 15.03 21.38 9.88
C CYS A 81 15.34 22.47 10.92
N ARG A 82 16.63 22.64 11.24
CA ARG A 82 17.14 23.77 12.03
C ARG A 82 17.91 24.72 11.13
N VAL A 83 17.60 26.02 11.20
CA VAL A 83 18.33 27.03 10.44
C VAL A 83 19.65 27.33 11.13
N LYS A 84 20.77 27.16 10.43
CA LYS A 84 22.10 27.44 10.99
C LYS A 84 22.21 28.91 11.38
N GLY A 85 22.52 29.19 12.65
CA GLY A 85 22.66 30.54 13.19
C GLY A 85 21.40 31.15 13.79
N CYS A 86 20.26 30.44 13.78
CA CYS A 86 19.03 30.83 14.47
C CYS A 86 18.54 29.67 15.35
N ASP A 87 17.91 29.97 16.49
CA ASP A 87 17.28 28.97 17.36
C ASP A 87 15.86 28.61 16.89
N VAL A 88 15.66 28.58 15.56
CA VAL A 88 14.37 28.32 14.94
C VAL A 88 14.42 26.95 14.26
N THR A 89 13.43 26.12 14.58
CA THR A 89 13.18 24.82 13.94
C THR A 89 11.84 24.83 13.23
N PHE A 90 11.75 24.19 12.08
CA PHE A 90 10.49 23.96 11.38
C PHE A 90 10.42 22.52 10.86
N THR A 91 9.21 21.99 10.72
CA THR A 91 8.96 20.68 10.13
C THR A 91 8.63 20.84 8.65
N LYS A 92 9.10 19.89 7.83
CA LYS A 92 8.83 19.83 6.40
C LYS A 92 8.63 18.37 5.99
N THR A 93 7.46 18.06 5.47
CA THR A 93 7.19 16.77 4.82
C THR A 93 7.78 16.76 3.41
N THR A 94 8.33 15.62 2.98
CA THR A 94 8.75 15.45 1.58
C THR A 94 7.54 15.48 0.63
N THR A 95 7.74 15.99 -0.60
CA THR A 95 6.65 16.09 -1.58
C THR A 95 6.19 14.68 -1.98
N PRO A 96 4.93 14.29 -1.72
CA PRO A 96 4.48 12.93 -1.96
C PRO A 96 4.35 12.65 -3.46
N THR A 97 4.83 11.48 -3.90
CA THR A 97 4.66 10.98 -5.27
C THR A 97 3.19 10.68 -5.57
N PRO A 98 2.76 10.63 -6.86
CA PRO A 98 1.38 10.29 -7.20
C PRO A 98 0.93 8.93 -6.61
N LEU A 99 1.83 7.95 -6.58
CA LEU A 99 1.60 6.63 -5.99
C LEU A 99 1.40 6.70 -4.48
N GLN A 100 2.21 7.49 -3.76
CA GLN A 100 2.04 7.70 -2.32
C GLN A 100 0.71 8.39 -2.00
N ARG A 101 0.33 9.45 -2.74
CA ARG A 101 -0.95 10.12 -2.52
C ARG A 101 -2.12 9.16 -2.69
N ARG A 102 -2.12 8.38 -3.78
CA ARG A 102 -3.17 7.39 -4.04
C ARG A 102 -3.22 6.34 -2.94
N ALA A 103 -2.08 5.85 -2.46
CA ALA A 103 -2.04 4.88 -1.38
C ALA A 103 -2.70 5.42 -0.09
N PHE A 104 -2.42 6.68 0.27
CA PHE A 104 -3.03 7.35 1.42
C PHE A 104 -4.54 7.60 1.24
N GLU A 105 -4.98 7.96 0.04
CA GLU A 105 -6.40 8.06 -0.31
C GLU A 105 -7.14 6.73 -0.10
N LEU A 106 -6.57 5.62 -0.56
CA LEU A 106 -7.16 4.28 -0.47
C LEU A 106 -7.30 3.76 0.96
N ILE A 107 -6.36 4.12 1.84
CA ILE A 107 -6.43 3.77 3.27
C ILE A 107 -7.20 4.79 4.11
N GLY A 108 -7.68 5.89 3.49
CA GLY A 108 -8.42 6.94 4.18
C GLY A 108 -7.59 7.79 5.14
N ALA A 109 -6.27 7.84 4.95
CA ALA A 109 -5.35 8.62 5.78
C ALA A 109 -5.05 9.97 5.12
N LYS A 110 -4.96 11.03 5.93
CA LYS A 110 -4.61 12.38 5.44
C LYS A 110 -3.10 12.53 5.44
N LEU A 111 -2.56 13.00 4.32
CA LEU A 111 -1.18 13.48 4.26
C LEU A 111 -1.13 14.91 4.83
N SER A 112 -0.26 15.12 5.81
CA SER A 112 0.09 16.44 6.32
C SER A 112 1.09 17.07 5.35
N VAL A 113 0.58 17.65 4.26
CA VAL A 113 1.37 18.40 3.26
C VAL A 113 1.33 19.88 3.57
#